data_AF-C8P9G1-F1
#
_entry.id   AF-C8P9G1-F1
#
_cell.length_a   1.000
_cell.length_b   1.000
_cell.length_c   1.000
_cell.angle_alpha   90.00
_cell.angle_beta   90.00
_cell.angle_gamma   90.00
#
_symmetry.space_group_name_H-M   'P 1'
#
loop_
_entity.id
_entity.type
_entity.pdbx_description
1 polymer ?
#
loop_
_entity_poly.entity_id
_entity_poly.type
_entity_poly.pdbx_seq_one_letter_code
_entity_poly.pdbx_strand_id
1 'polypeptide(L)'
;MDRLQEGVIYYRRWTKFEKVFSVVGVLLLFTGIGIVSDAILLAMYLYCMDKVDVSPVGEPEKRLLIKKHEWDHYRHVNGIGYWHQHQPRRIKAMVSHQ
;
A
#
# COMPACT_ATOMS: atom_id res chain seq x y z
N MET A 1 18.33 -3.61 -6.18
CA MET A 1 17.21 -2.67 -6.05
C MET A 1 16.30 -2.95 -7.22
N ASP A 2 15.17 -3.58 -6.97
CA ASP A 2 14.25 -3.98 -8.02
C ASP A 2 13.52 -2.72 -8.52
N ARG A 3 13.73 -2.37 -9.79
CA ARG A 3 13.01 -1.28 -10.45
C ARG A 3 11.72 -1.83 -11.06
N LEU A 4 10.66 -1.02 -11.03
CA LEU A 4 9.42 -1.32 -11.74
C LEU A 4 9.73 -1.39 -13.24
N GLN A 5 9.35 -2.49 -13.90
CA GLN A 5 9.54 -2.64 -15.34
C GLN A 5 8.49 -1.84 -16.10
N GLU A 6 8.92 -1.15 -17.15
CA GLU A 6 8.02 -0.45 -18.07
C GLU A 6 7.09 -1.45 -18.77
N GLY A 7 5.81 -1.09 -18.92
CA GLY A 7 4.79 -1.95 -19.54
C GLY A 7 4.13 -2.97 -18.60
N VAL A 8 4.57 -3.09 -17.35
CA VAL A 8 3.96 -3.98 -16.35
C VAL A 8 3.14 -3.17 -15.35
N ILE A 9 1.88 -3.57 -15.14
CA ILE A 9 0.99 -2.92 -14.17
C ILE A 9 1.21 -3.55 -12.80
N TYR A 10 1.54 -2.74 -11.79
CA TYR A 10 1.75 -3.20 -10.42
C TYR A 10 0.64 -2.76 -9.46
N TYR A 11 0.40 -3.56 -8.42
CA TYR A 11 -0.46 -3.22 -7.30
C TYR A 11 0.27 -3.40 -5.97
N ARG A 12 -0.09 -2.60 -4.97
CA ARG A 12 0.46 -2.70 -3.62
C ARG A 12 -0.25 -3.80 -2.85
N ARG A 13 0.52 -4.65 -2.19
CA ARG A 13 -0.03 -5.66 -1.30
C ARG A 13 -0.23 -5.12 0.10
N TRP A 14 -1.25 -5.64 0.76
CA TRP A 14 -1.38 -5.51 2.21
C TRP A 14 -0.30 -6.35 2.86
N THR A 15 0.59 -5.70 3.60
CA THR A 15 1.53 -6.42 4.46
C THR A 15 0.76 -7.09 5.60
N LYS A 16 1.29 -8.21 6.12
CA LYS A 16 0.69 -8.85 7.31
C LYS A 16 0.64 -7.87 8.48
N PHE A 17 1.66 -7.01 8.58
CA PHE A 17 1.75 -5.95 9.58
C PHE A 17 0.59 -4.96 9.47
N GLU A 18 0.29 -4.44 8.26
CA GLU A 18 -0.85 -3.53 8.06
C GLU A 18 -2.19 -4.13 8.45
N LYS A 19 -2.41 -5.42 8.19
CA LYS A 19 -3.65 -6.10 8.59
C LYS A 19 -3.78 -6.17 10.10
N VAL A 20 -2.71 -6.59 10.79
CA VAL A 20 -2.68 -6.65 12.26
C VAL A 20 -2.87 -5.26 12.85
N PHE A 21 -2.14 -4.28 12.31
CA PHE A 21 -2.22 -2.89 12.73
C PHE A 21 -3.64 -2.33 12.57
N SER A 22 -4.31 -2.58 11.44
CA SER A 22 -5.70 -2.16 11.22
C SER A 22 -6.68 -2.81 12.20
N VAL A 23 -6.51 -4.09 12.53
CA VAL A 23 -7.37 -4.79 13.50
C VAL A 23 -7.15 -4.24 14.91
N VAL A 24 -5.90 -4.04 15.31
CA VAL A 24 -5.53 -3.49 16.61
C VAL A 24 -6.05 -2.06 16.77
N GLY A 25 -5.88 -1.22 15.74
CA GLY A 25 -6.39 0.15 15.75
C GLY A 25 -7.91 0.20 15.91
N VAL A 26 -8.66 -0.63 15.15
CA VAL A 26 -10.11 -0.74 15.28
C VAL A 26 -10.53 -1.17 16.69
N LEU A 27 -9.84 -2.15 17.29
CA LEU A 27 -10.14 -2.60 18.65
C LEU A 27 -9.86 -1.51 19.70
N LEU A 28 -8.78 -0.74 19.52
CA LEU A 28 -8.43 0.36 20.42
C LEU A 28 -9.44 1.50 20.36
N LEU A 29 -10.03 1.79 19.19
CA LEU A 29 -11.08 2.83 19.06
C LEU A 29 -12.30 2.58 19.97
N PHE A 30 -12.59 1.32 20.34
CA PHE A 30 -13.68 0.99 21.26
C PHE A 30 -13.31 1.13 22.75
N THR A 31 -12.02 1.29 23.05
CA THR A 31 -11.56 1.63 24.39
C THR A 31 -11.47 3.15 24.49
N GLY A 32 -12.11 3.81 25.45
CA GLY A 32 -12.30 5.28 25.49
C GLY A 32 -11.02 6.16 25.50
N ILE A 33 -9.82 5.56 25.44
CA ILE A 33 -8.50 6.21 25.32
C ILE A 33 -7.91 6.05 23.90
N GLY A 34 -8.60 5.31 23.02
CA GLY A 34 -8.09 4.77 21.76
C GLY A 34 -7.63 5.79 20.73
N ILE A 35 -8.24 6.97 20.66
CA ILE A 35 -7.97 7.94 19.59
C ILE A 35 -6.51 8.44 19.62
N VAL A 36 -5.96 8.72 20.82
CA VAL A 36 -4.57 9.20 20.96
C VAL A 36 -3.57 8.09 20.62
N SER A 37 -3.84 6.87 21.10
CA SER A 37 -3.01 5.70 20.81
C SER A 37 -3.03 5.36 19.32
N ASP A 38 -4.18 5.45 18.65
CA ASP A 38 -4.32 5.19 17.22
C ASP A 38 -3.58 6.24 16.38
N ALA A 39 -3.60 7.50 16.78
CA ALA A 39 -2.82 8.56 16.12
C ALA A 39 -1.31 8.33 16.23
N ILE A 40 -0.81 7.91 17.41
CA ILE A 40 0.62 7.59 17.62
C ILE A 40 1.01 6.36 16.79
N LEU A 41 0.18 5.32 16.82
CA LEU A 41 0.36 4.13 16.00
C LEU A 41 0.44 4.50 14.52
N LEU A 42 -0.46 5.36 14.04
CA LEU A 42 -0.52 5.78 12.63
C LEU A 42 0.73 6.57 12.25
N ALA A 43 1.17 7.48 13.10
CA ALA A 43 2.39 8.26 12.88
C ALA A 43 3.63 7.35 12.85
N MET A 44 3.74 6.40 13.77
CA MET A 44 4.84 5.44 13.83
C MET A 44 4.84 4.53 12.60
N TYR A 45 3.66 4.11 12.14
CA TYR A 45 3.50 3.35 10.91
C TYR A 45 3.96 4.14 9.68
N LEU A 46 3.54 5.41 9.57
CA LEU A 46 3.96 6.30 8.48
C LEU A 46 5.48 6.55 8.49
N TYR A 47 6.09 6.62 9.67
CA TYR A 47 7.53 6.80 9.86
C TYR A 47 8.34 5.55 9.52
N CYS A 48 7.88 4.36 9.92
CA CYS A 48 8.57 3.09 9.64
C CYS A 48 8.40 2.59 8.20
N MET A 49 7.39 3.09 7.47
CA MET A 49 7.13 2.74 6.07
C MET A 49 8.14 3.40 5.12
N ASP A 50 9.35 2.84 5.01
CA ASP A 50 10.32 3.21 3.97
C ASP A 50 10.18 2.36 2.70
N LYS A 51 9.64 1.13 2.84
CA LYS A 51 9.52 0.15 1.75
C LYS A 51 8.12 -0.42 1.65
N VAL A 52 7.64 -0.65 0.44
CA VAL A 52 6.32 -1.20 0.15
C VAL A 52 6.44 -2.50 -0.65
N ASP A 53 5.59 -3.47 -0.32
CA ASP A 53 5.43 -4.69 -1.10
C ASP A 53 4.49 -4.45 -2.28
N VAL A 54 4.98 -4.70 -3.49
CA VAL A 54 4.22 -4.62 -4.73
C VAL A 54 4.29 -5.94 -5.49
N SER A 55 3.24 -6.22 -6.25
CA SER A 55 3.17 -7.38 -7.13
C SER A 55 2.62 -6.96 -8.50
N PRO A 56 3.11 -7.56 -9.59
CA PRO A 56 2.53 -7.37 -10.91
C PRO A 56 1.10 -7.93 -10.97
N VAL A 57 0.23 -7.24 -11.71
CA VAL A 57 -1.13 -7.68 -11.99
C VAL A 57 -1.08 -8.87 -12.96
N GLY A 58 -1.53 -10.04 -12.50
CA GLY A 58 -1.48 -11.31 -13.26
C GLY A 58 -0.49 -12.32 -12.68
N GLU A 59 0.53 -11.87 -11.95
CA GLU A 59 1.53 -12.72 -11.30
C GLU A 59 1.61 -12.40 -9.79
N PRO A 60 0.59 -12.83 -9.00
CA PRO A 60 0.54 -12.52 -7.57
C PRO A 60 1.64 -13.22 -6.77
N GLU A 61 2.33 -14.22 -7.31
CA GLU A 61 3.40 -14.91 -6.58
C GLU A 61 4.69 -14.08 -6.51
N LYS A 62 4.93 -13.22 -7.52
CA LYS A 62 6.08 -12.31 -7.53
C LYS A 62 5.85 -11.16 -6.56
N ARG A 63 6.69 -11.11 -5.52
CA ARG A 63 6.74 -10.02 -4.55
C ARG A 63 7.98 -9.19 -4.81
N LEU A 64 7.79 -7.90 -5.03
CA LEU A 64 8.83 -6.93 -5.24
C LEU A 64 8.76 -5.91 -4.10
N LEU A 65 9.90 -5.62 -3.51
CA LEU A 65 9.98 -4.76 -2.34
C LEU A 65 10.68 -3.48 -2.76
N ILE A 66 9.87 -2.45 -3.06
CA ILE A 66 10.34 -1.17 -3.63
C ILE A 66 10.29 -0.08 -2.57
N LYS A 67 11.04 1.01 -2.77
CA LYS A 67 10.99 2.14 -1.86
C LYS A 67 9.65 2.86 -1.97
N LYS A 68 9.14 3.37 -0.85
CA LYS A 68 7.85 4.08 -0.80
C LYS A 68 7.80 5.26 -1.77
N HIS A 69 8.89 6.03 -1.90
CA HIS A 69 8.92 7.16 -2.82
C HIS A 69 8.83 6.76 -4.30
N GLU A 70 9.43 5.62 -4.69
CA GLU A 70 9.32 5.09 -6.06
C GLU A 70 7.89 4.63 -6.34
N TRP A 71 7.24 4.01 -5.35
CA TRP A 71 5.83 3.64 -5.44
C TRP A 71 4.90 4.85 -5.53
N ASP A 72 5.15 5.87 -4.71
CA ASP A 72 4.34 7.08 -4.70
C ASP A 72 4.49 7.83 -6.02
N HIS A 73 5.70 7.88 -6.59
CA HIS A 73 5.93 8.39 -7.93
C HIS A 73 5.17 7.60 -8.99
N TYR A 74 5.27 6.27 -8.98
CA TYR A 74 4.54 5.40 -9.92
C TYR A 74 3.02 5.61 -9.82
N ARG A 75 2.46 5.65 -8.60
CA ARG A 75 1.03 5.92 -8.40
C ARG A 75 0.63 7.29 -8.93
N HIS A 76 1.47 8.31 -8.73
CA HIS A 76 1.19 9.66 -9.19
C HIS A 76 1.15 9.74 -10.72
N VAL A 77 2.13 9.13 -11.40
CA VAL A 77 2.20 9.08 -12.87
C VAL A 77 1.03 8.30 -13.48
N ASN A 78 0.61 7.20 -12.84
CA ASN A 78 -0.46 6.31 -13.32
C ASN A 78 -1.86 6.67 -12.77
N GLY A 79 -2.03 7.81 -12.09
CA GLY A 79 -3.33 8.24 -11.54
C GLY A 79 -3.93 7.31 -10.47
N ILE A 80 -3.13 6.45 -9.83
CA ILE A 80 -3.62 5.46 -8.87
C ILE A 80 -3.85 6.13 -7.50
N GLY A 81 -5.12 6.33 -7.15
CA GLY A 81 -5.51 6.85 -5.83
C GLY A 81 -5.05 5.97 -4.66
N TYR A 82 -4.78 6.60 -3.51
CA TYR A 82 -4.26 5.92 -2.30
C TYR A 82 -5.16 4.77 -1.83
N TRP A 83 -6.48 4.92 -1.95
CA TRP A 83 -7.46 3.90 -1.59
C TRP A 83 -7.53 2.72 -2.56
N HIS A 84 -7.11 2.93 -3.81
CA HIS A 84 -7.26 1.96 -4.90
C HIS A 84 -6.01 1.10 -5.11
N GLN A 85 -4.90 1.47 -4.48
CA GLN A 85 -3.58 0.85 -4.65
C GLN A 85 -3.53 -0.64 -4.27
N HIS A 86 -4.51 -1.14 -3.52
CA HIS A 86 -4.60 -2.54 -3.11
C HIS A 86 -5.55 -3.39 -3.97
N GLN A 87 -6.20 -2.81 -4.97
CA GLN A 87 -7.23 -3.48 -5.76
C GLN A 87 -6.71 -3.76 -7.19
N PRO A 88 -6.15 -4.96 -7.46
CA PRO A 88 -5.48 -5.24 -8.73
C PRO A 88 -6.40 -5.09 -9.95
N ARG A 89 -7.69 -5.47 -9.82
CA ARG A 89 -8.67 -5.32 -10.91
C ARG A 89 -8.98 -3.86 -11.24
N ARG A 90 -9.11 -3.00 -10.22
CA ARG A 90 -9.37 -1.57 -10.45
C ARG A 90 -8.14 -0.84 -10.98
N ILE A 91 -6.95 -1.19 -10.51
CA ILE A 91 -5.70 -0.62 -11.05
C ILE A 91 -5.53 -1.01 -12.51
N LYS A 92 -5.78 -2.27 -12.87
CA LYS A 92 -5.77 -2.70 -14.28
C LYS A 92 -6.73 -1.86 -15.14
N ALA A 93 -7.95 -1.63 -14.64
CA ALA A 93 -8.93 -0.80 -15.35
C ALA A 93 -8.48 0.67 -15.48
N MET A 94 -7.93 1.27 -14.42
CA MET A 94 -7.47 2.67 -14.46
C MET A 94 -6.29 2.87 -15.41
N VAL A 95 -5.27 2.00 -15.33
CA VAL A 95 -4.07 2.12 -16.15
C VAL A 95 -4.33 1.72 -17.61
N SER A 96 -5.29 0.83 -17.87
CA SER A 96 -5.67 0.43 -19.23
C SER A 96 -6.54 1.44 -19.97
N HIS A 97 -7.12 2.43 -19.27
CA HIS A 97 -7.95 3.48 -19.86
C HIS A 97 -7.20 4.80 -20.11
N GLN A 98 -5.92 4.83 -19.75
CA GLN A 98 -5.02 5.97 -19.89
C GLN A 98 -4.15 5.80 -21.14
#